data_AF-A0A2G6HJP3-F1
#
_entry.id   AF-A0A2G6HJP3-F1
#
_cell.length_a   1.000
_cell.length_b   1.000
_cell.length_c   1.000
_cell.angle_alpha   90.00
_cell.angle_beta   90.00
_cell.angle_gamma   90.00
#
_symmetry.space_group_name_H-M   'P 1'
#
loop_
_entity.id
_entity.type
_entity.pdbx_description
1 polymer ?
#
loop_
_entity_poly.entity_id
_entity_poly.type
_entity_poly.pdbx_seq_one_letter_code
_entity_poly.pdbx_strand_id
1 'polypeptide(L)'
;MKQFKRLGLVFVVLLGISIAASFFPHRSETISVPKGFGFGAPNSQTFVTAEGMYATYYRGYPVTYEITETFRPKNGAFNDLSYQKMPRNPAAVLANVLFWMALFSAILGPITIFWRSRQPAAEGQTKKQKRTSEVHAEHENTRD
;
A
#
# COMPACT_ATOMS: atom_id res chain seq x y z
N MET A 1 19.89 3.77 18.85
CA MET A 1 19.98 2.68 17.83
C MET A 1 18.74 1.77 17.76
N LYS A 2 18.17 1.29 18.87
CA LYS A 2 16.99 0.37 18.83
C LYS A 2 15.72 0.98 18.19
N GLN A 3 15.47 2.28 18.41
CA GLN A 3 14.34 3.03 17.85
C GLN A 3 14.42 3.13 16.31
N PHE A 4 15.60 3.49 15.77
CA PHE A 4 15.84 3.54 14.31
C PHE A 4 15.68 2.18 13.63
N LYS A 5 16.14 1.09 14.26
CA LYS A 5 15.95 -0.27 13.73
C LYS A 5 14.46 -0.66 13.67
N ARG A 6 13.67 -0.28 14.67
CA ARG A 6 12.21 -0.51 14.66
C ARG A 6 11.51 0.31 13.58
N LEU A 7 11.87 1.58 13.41
CA LEU A 7 11.28 2.45 12.39
C LEU A 7 11.58 1.92 10.97
N GLY A 8 12.83 1.50 10.72
CA GLY A 8 13.22 0.91 9.44
C GLY A 8 12.45 -0.39 9.14
N LEU A 9 12.26 -1.26 10.14
CA LEU A 9 11.51 -2.49 9.97
C LEU A 9 10.02 -2.22 9.64
N VAL A 10 9.40 -1.25 10.32
CA VAL A 10 8.02 -0.84 10.02
C VAL A 10 7.89 -0.30 8.60
N PHE A 11 8.85 0.52 8.15
CA PHE A 11 8.86 1.04 6.79
C PHE A 11 8.97 -0.06 5.74
N VAL A 12 9.84 -1.06 5.95
CA VAL A 12 10.00 -2.20 5.02
C VAL A 12 8.73 -3.05 4.95
N VAL A 13 8.07 -3.31 6.09
CA VAL A 13 6.80 -4.04 6.12
C VAL A 13 5.70 -3.27 5.37
N LEU A 14 5.60 -1.96 5.60
CA LEU A 14 4.65 -1.09 4.90
C LEU A 14 4.90 -1.05 3.38
N LEU A 15 6.17 -0.99 2.98
CA LEU A 15 6.56 -1.02 1.58
C LEU A 15 6.11 -2.34 0.94
N GLY A 16 6.35 -3.47 1.62
CA GLY A 16 5.92 -4.80 1.14
C GLY A 16 4.40 -4.90 0.96
N ILE A 17 3.63 -4.41 1.94
CA ILE A 17 2.16 -4.40 1.87
C ILE A 17 1.68 -3.48 0.73
N SER A 18 2.29 -2.31 0.57
CA SER A 18 1.95 -1.35 -0.49
C SER A 18 2.21 -1.90 -1.89
N ILE A 19 3.33 -2.61 -2.06
CA ILE A 19 3.65 -3.33 -3.29
C ILE A 19 2.56 -4.38 -3.52
N ALA A 20 2.30 -5.27 -2.57
CA ALA A 20 1.27 -6.30 -2.72
C ALA A 20 -0.09 -5.69 -3.11
N ALA A 21 -0.59 -4.72 -2.35
CA ALA A 21 -1.86 -4.04 -2.59
C ALA A 21 -1.94 -3.40 -4.00
N SER A 22 -0.81 -2.96 -4.55
CA SER A 22 -0.75 -2.39 -5.91
C SER A 22 -1.04 -3.41 -7.02
N PHE A 23 -0.90 -4.71 -6.76
CA PHE A 23 -1.18 -5.79 -7.71
C PHE A 23 -2.50 -6.53 -7.45
N PHE A 24 -3.18 -6.31 -6.31
CA PHE A 24 -4.27 -7.19 -5.90
C PHE A 24 -5.59 -7.07 -6.69
N PRO A 25 -6.05 -5.90 -7.18
CA PRO A 25 -7.32 -5.87 -7.90
C PRO A 25 -7.15 -6.52 -9.28
N HIS A 26 -7.73 -7.72 -9.41
CA HIS A 26 -7.93 -8.39 -10.69
C HIS A 26 -9.44 -8.48 -10.90
N ARG A 27 -9.94 -7.79 -11.93
CA ARG A 27 -11.33 -7.89 -12.36
C ARG A 27 -11.34 -8.45 -13.77
N SER A 28 -12.19 -9.42 -14.03
CA SER A 28 -12.46 -9.87 -15.39
C SER A 28 -13.94 -9.69 -15.70
N GLU A 29 -14.22 -9.25 -16.91
CA GLU A 29 -15.56 -9.29 -17.49
C GLU A 29 -15.50 -10.24 -18.67
N THR A 30 -16.48 -11.14 -18.80
CA THR A 30 -16.51 -12.12 -19.88
C THR A 30 -17.90 -12.15 -20.49
N ILE A 31 -17.96 -12.09 -21.81
CA ILE A 31 -19.20 -12.09 -22.59
C ILE A 31 -19.08 -13.07 -23.76
N SER A 32 -20.20 -13.70 -24.13
CA SER A 32 -20.28 -14.50 -25.34
C SER A 32 -20.49 -13.58 -26.53
N VAL A 33 -19.67 -13.73 -27.57
CA VAL A 33 -19.73 -12.91 -28.78
C VAL A 33 -19.99 -13.76 -30.02
N PRO A 34 -20.81 -13.28 -30.97
CA PRO A 34 -21.09 -14.01 -32.20
C PRO A 34 -19.90 -13.95 -33.16
N LYS A 35 -19.96 -14.79 -34.20
CA LYS A 35 -19.06 -14.70 -35.36
C LYS A 35 -19.11 -13.28 -35.96
N GLY A 36 -17.95 -12.74 -36.33
CA GLY A 36 -17.82 -11.40 -36.92
C GLY A 36 -17.67 -10.28 -35.89
N PHE A 37 -17.58 -10.58 -34.59
CA PHE A 37 -17.23 -9.60 -33.57
C PHE A 37 -15.83 -9.01 -33.81
N GLY A 38 -15.73 -7.68 -33.82
CA GLY A 38 -14.48 -6.94 -33.95
C GLY A 38 -13.92 -6.52 -32.60
N PHE A 39 -12.62 -6.73 -32.37
CA PHE A 39 -11.93 -6.28 -31.15
C PHE A 39 -10.49 -5.88 -31.47
N GLY A 40 -9.85 -5.11 -30.58
CA GLY A 40 -8.50 -4.56 -30.82
C GLY A 40 -8.49 -3.03 -30.92
N ALA A 41 -7.37 -2.47 -31.38
CA ALA A 41 -7.25 -1.02 -31.53
C ALA A 41 -8.26 -0.49 -32.57
N PRO A 42 -8.79 0.73 -32.42
CA PRO A 42 -9.75 1.31 -33.36
C PRO A 42 -9.29 1.26 -34.83
N ASN A 43 -7.97 1.41 -35.06
CA ASN A 43 -7.36 1.45 -36.39
C ASN A 43 -6.90 0.07 -36.91
N SER A 44 -6.98 -0.97 -36.10
CA SER A 44 -6.49 -2.32 -36.43
C SER A 44 -7.36 -3.40 -35.78
N GLN A 45 -8.68 -3.29 -35.98
CA GLN A 45 -9.63 -4.24 -35.41
C GLN A 45 -9.46 -5.61 -36.06
N THR A 46 -9.44 -6.65 -35.24
CA THR A 46 -9.45 -8.04 -35.67
C THR A 46 -10.86 -8.58 -35.55
N PHE A 47 -11.38 -9.16 -36.64
CA PHE A 47 -12.71 -9.77 -36.67
C PHE A 47 -12.62 -11.28 -36.46
N VAL A 48 -13.39 -11.80 -35.52
CA VAL A 48 -13.38 -13.23 -35.20
C VAL A 48 -14.16 -14.04 -36.24
N THR A 49 -13.60 -15.17 -36.64
CA THR A 49 -14.19 -16.07 -37.65
C THR A 49 -15.17 -17.09 -37.06
N ALA A 50 -15.24 -17.18 -35.72
CA ALA A 50 -16.08 -18.12 -34.99
C ALA A 50 -16.75 -17.45 -33.78
N GLU A 51 -17.82 -18.07 -33.28
CA GLU A 51 -18.39 -17.72 -31.98
C GLU A 51 -17.45 -18.10 -30.83
N GLY A 52 -17.46 -17.33 -29.75
CA GLY A 52 -16.55 -17.56 -28.64
C GLY A 52 -16.80 -16.66 -27.43
N MET A 53 -15.85 -16.70 -26.51
CA MET A 53 -15.86 -15.88 -25.31
C MET A 53 -14.86 -14.75 -25.47
N TYR A 54 -15.33 -13.53 -25.26
CA TYR A 54 -14.50 -12.35 -25.15
C TYR A 54 -14.36 -11.99 -23.67
N ALA A 55 -13.13 -11.80 -23.21
CA ALA A 55 -12.83 -11.41 -21.84
C ALA A 55 -11.98 -10.15 -21.79
N THR A 56 -12.36 -9.21 -20.94
CA THR A 56 -11.56 -8.04 -20.59
C THR A 56 -11.02 -8.21 -19.17
N TYR A 57 -9.69 -8.26 -19.05
CA TYR A 57 -8.99 -8.33 -17.79
C TYR A 57 -8.47 -6.95 -17.41
N TYR A 58 -8.81 -6.53 -16.19
CA TYR A 58 -8.32 -5.33 -15.54
C TYR A 58 -7.40 -5.75 -14.41
N ARG A 59 -6.15 -5.29 -14.47
CA ARG A 59 -5.14 -5.62 -13.46
C ARG A 59 -4.54 -4.36 -12.86
N GLY A 60 -4.70 -4.18 -11.54
CA GLY A 60 -4.22 -3.02 -10.80
C GLY A 60 -5.34 -2.11 -10.32
N TYR A 61 -5.00 -0.90 -9.86
CA TYR A 61 -5.96 0.04 -9.27
C TYR A 61 -6.76 0.81 -10.34
N PRO A 62 -7.99 1.30 -10.06
CA PRO A 62 -8.87 1.93 -11.05
C PRO A 62 -8.26 3.04 -11.92
N VAL A 63 -7.21 3.73 -11.47
CA VAL A 63 -6.55 4.83 -12.19
C VAL A 63 -5.30 4.35 -12.95
N THR A 64 -4.83 3.13 -12.68
CA THR A 64 -3.54 2.61 -13.15
C THR A 64 -3.65 1.20 -13.71
N TYR A 65 -4.88 0.74 -13.99
CA TYR A 65 -5.10 -0.63 -14.43
C TYR A 65 -4.49 -0.87 -15.80
N GLU A 66 -3.91 -2.05 -15.96
CA GLU A 66 -3.61 -2.64 -17.25
C GLU A 66 -4.91 -3.26 -17.79
N ILE A 67 -5.24 -3.00 -19.06
CA ILE A 67 -6.34 -3.68 -19.75
C ILE A 67 -5.77 -4.66 -20.76
N THR A 68 -6.15 -5.92 -20.61
CA THR A 68 -5.94 -6.96 -21.61
C THR A 68 -7.28 -7.48 -22.08
N GLU A 69 -7.53 -7.41 -23.38
CA GLU A 69 -8.68 -8.01 -24.03
C GLU A 69 -8.26 -9.35 -24.63
N THR A 70 -9.06 -10.38 -24.46
CA THR A 70 -8.77 -11.71 -25.02
C THR A 70 -10.01 -12.29 -25.66
N PHE A 71 -9.81 -13.04 -26.74
CA PHE A 71 -10.86 -13.81 -27.38
C PHE A 71 -10.46 -15.27 -27.43
N ARG A 72 -11.36 -16.15 -26.99
CA ARG A 72 -11.23 -17.60 -27.07
C ARG A 72 -12.38 -18.19 -27.89
N PRO A 73 -12.12 -18.86 -29.02
CA PRO A 73 -13.17 -19.51 -29.79
C PRO A 73 -13.75 -20.72 -29.04
N LYS A 74 -15.07 -20.91 -29.13
CA LYS A 74 -15.78 -21.97 -28.40
C LYS A 74 -15.35 -23.39 -28.78
N ASN A 75 -14.90 -23.56 -30.03
CA ASN A 75 -14.56 -24.85 -30.63
C ASN A 75 -13.05 -25.03 -30.88
N GLY A 76 -12.20 -24.10 -30.44
CA GLY A 76 -10.76 -24.11 -30.71
C GLY A 76 -9.94 -23.91 -29.46
N ALA A 77 -9.23 -24.95 -29.00
CA ALA A 77 -8.51 -24.93 -27.73
C ALA A 77 -7.21 -24.08 -27.73
N PHE A 78 -6.79 -23.50 -28.86
CA PHE A 78 -5.42 -22.95 -29.00
C PHE A 78 -5.28 -21.60 -29.71
N ASN A 79 -6.36 -20.96 -30.19
CA ASN A 79 -6.28 -19.64 -30.84
C ASN A 79 -6.79 -18.55 -29.91
N ASP A 80 -6.15 -18.42 -28.74
CA ASP A 80 -6.39 -17.28 -27.85
C ASP A 80 -5.75 -16.05 -28.48
N LEU A 81 -6.58 -15.13 -28.96
CA LEU A 81 -6.13 -13.84 -29.44
C LEU A 81 -6.14 -12.87 -28.27
N SER A 82 -4.97 -12.34 -27.89
CA SER A 82 -4.85 -11.35 -26.83
C SER A 82 -4.41 -10.00 -27.40
N TYR A 83 -5.11 -8.95 -27.00
CA TYR A 83 -4.77 -7.56 -27.32
C TYR A 83 -4.57 -6.78 -26.02
N GLN A 84 -3.41 -6.15 -25.88
CA GLN A 84 -3.15 -5.26 -24.75
C GLN A 84 -3.62 -3.85 -25.12
N LYS A 85 -4.75 -3.43 -24.55
CA LYS A 85 -5.37 -2.14 -24.85
C LYS A 85 -4.71 -0.99 -24.09
N MET A 86 -4.33 -1.23 -22.85
CA MET A 86 -3.62 -0.28 -22.03
C MET A 86 -2.43 -0.99 -21.39
N PRO A 87 -1.20 -0.79 -21.89
CA PRO A 87 -0.02 -1.42 -21.34
C PRO A 87 0.28 -0.85 -19.96
N ARG A 88 0.98 -1.66 -19.16
CA ARG A 88 1.35 -1.27 -17.81
C ARG A 88 2.34 -0.11 -17.82
N ASN A 89 1.93 1.02 -17.27
CA ASN A 89 2.80 2.18 -17.14
C ASN A 89 3.60 2.12 -15.82
N PRO A 90 4.94 2.03 -15.86
CA PRO A 90 5.76 1.96 -14.65
C PRO A 90 5.63 3.20 -13.75
N ALA A 91 5.41 4.38 -14.33
CA ALA A 91 5.18 5.61 -13.55
C ALA A 91 3.86 5.53 -12.76
N ALA A 92 2.83 4.90 -13.36
CA ALA A 92 1.55 4.69 -12.71
C ALA A 92 1.65 3.66 -11.55
N VAL A 93 2.48 2.63 -11.71
CA VAL A 93 2.79 1.67 -10.63
C VAL A 93 3.46 2.38 -9.46
N LEU A 94 4.46 3.22 -9.73
CA LEU A 94 5.15 4.00 -8.69
C LEU A 94 4.18 4.93 -7.96
N ALA A 95 3.32 5.65 -8.68
CA ALA A 95 2.30 6.51 -8.09
C ALA A 95 1.36 5.72 -7.17
N ASN A 96 0.97 4.51 -7.55
CA ASN A 96 0.12 3.64 -6.74
C ASN A 96 0.82 3.20 -5.44
N VAL A 97 2.10 2.83 -5.51
CA VAL A 97 2.91 2.49 -4.33
C VAL A 97 3.00 3.69 -3.38
N LEU A 98 3.26 4.89 -3.90
CA LEU A 98 3.32 6.11 -3.11
C LEU A 98 1.97 6.44 -2.47
N PHE A 99 0.87 6.25 -3.19
CA PHE A 99 -0.48 6.41 -2.66
C PHE A 99 -0.73 5.50 -1.46
N TRP A 100 -0.42 4.21 -1.56
CA TRP A 100 -0.57 3.26 -0.46
C TRP A 100 0.32 3.59 0.73
N MET A 101 1.58 3.98 0.48
CA MET A 101 2.49 4.42 1.54
C MET A 101 1.96 5.64 2.28
N ALA A 102 1.45 6.64 1.55
CA ALA A 102 0.84 7.83 2.13
C ALA A 102 -0.43 7.48 2.93
N LEU A 103 -1.30 6.62 2.38
CA LEU A 103 -2.52 6.19 3.04
C LEU A 103 -2.23 5.44 4.35
N PHE A 104 -1.32 4.47 4.33
CA PHE A 104 -0.94 3.75 5.55
C PHE A 104 -0.30 4.68 6.57
N SER A 105 0.60 5.58 6.15
CA SER A 105 1.19 6.59 7.04
C SER A 105 0.11 7.48 7.68
N ALA A 106 -0.87 7.92 6.89
CA ALA A 106 -2.00 8.73 7.37
C ALA A 106 -2.89 7.98 8.36
N ILE A 107 -3.08 6.66 8.21
CA ILE A 107 -3.83 5.83 9.17
C ILE A 107 -3.01 5.59 10.44
N LEU A 108 -1.70 5.37 10.33
CA LEU A 108 -0.80 5.15 11.46
C LEU A 108 -0.60 6.41 12.32
N GLY A 109 -0.61 7.60 11.72
CA GLY A 109 -0.43 8.88 12.42
C GLY A 109 -1.37 9.04 13.64
N PRO A 110 -2.70 9.01 13.45
CA PRO A 110 -3.67 9.08 14.55
C PRO A 110 -3.48 7.96 15.58
N ILE A 111 -3.24 6.72 15.13
CA ILE A 111 -3.05 5.57 16.03
C ILE A 111 -1.85 5.81 16.95
N THR A 112 -0.75 6.36 16.44
CA THR A 112 0.43 6.66 17.28
C THR A 112 0.19 7.81 18.27
N ILE A 113 -0.63 8.80 17.92
CA ILE A 113 -0.97 9.93 18.81
C ILE A 113 -1.88 9.46 19.96
N PHE A 114 -2.92 8.67 19.66
CA PHE A 114 -3.85 8.20 20.69
C PHE A 114 -3.28 7.07 21.54
N TRP A 115 -2.36 6.25 21.02
CA TRP A 115 -1.71 5.19 21.80
C TRP A 115 -0.66 5.73 22.79
N ARG A 116 -0.06 6.91 22.51
CA ARG A 116 0.84 7.61 23.44
C ARG A 116 0.16 8.03 24.75
N SER A 117 -1.17 8.19 24.75
CA SER A 117 -1.93 8.55 25.97
C SER A 117 -1.92 7.46 27.06
N ARG A 118 -1.44 6.25 26.76
CA ARG A 118 -1.32 5.14 27.72
C ARG A 118 0.10 4.82 28.16
N GLN A 119 1.10 5.66 27.86
CA GLN A 119 2.35 5.58 28.62
C GLN A 119 2.07 6.24 29.97
N PRO A 120 2.02 5.50 31.10
CA PRO A 120 2.07 6.16 32.39
C PRO A 120 3.32 7.03 32.38
N ALA A 121 3.15 8.28 32.80
CA ALA A 121 4.25 9.20 32.99
C ALA A 121 5.39 8.44 33.67
N ALA A 122 6.59 8.54 33.11
CA ALA A 122 7.79 8.15 33.84
C ALA A 122 7.92 9.10 35.04
N GLU A 123 7.15 8.82 36.09
CA GLU A 123 7.40 9.32 37.42
C GLU A 123 8.75 8.74 37.87
N GLY A 124 9.68 9.64 38.16
CA GLY A 124 10.81 9.31 39.01
C GLY A 124 12.20 9.35 38.39
N GLN A 125 12.58 10.44 37.69
CA GLN A 125 14.00 10.87 37.64
C GLN A 125 14.19 12.38 37.81
N THR A 126 13.35 13.03 38.61
CA THR A 126 13.57 14.42 39.10
C THR A 126 13.35 14.50 40.61
N LYS A 127 13.96 13.59 41.37
CA LYS A 127 14.17 13.74 42.82
C LYS A 127 15.53 13.15 43.22
N LYS A 128 16.60 13.71 42.65
CA LYS A 128 17.98 13.49 43.14
C LYS A 128 18.85 14.73 42.90
N GLN A 129 18.28 15.94 43.04
CA GLN A 129 19.07 17.17 42.91
C GLN A 129 18.39 18.42 43.49
N LYS A 130 17.91 18.34 44.74
CA LYS A 130 17.61 19.50 45.63
C LYS A 130 17.03 18.96 46.95
N ARG A 131 17.53 19.45 48.09
CA ARG A 131 17.57 18.81 49.44
C ARG A 131 18.76 17.86 49.55
N THR A 132 19.83 18.12 50.30
CA THR A 132 19.98 19.04 51.43
C THR A 132 21.49 19.34 51.58
N SER A 133 21.97 20.39 50.91
CA SER A 133 23.22 21.07 51.25
C SER A 133 23.03 22.01 52.45
N GLU A 134 22.08 21.67 53.33
CA GLU A 134 21.60 22.44 54.50
C GLU A 134 21.65 21.54 55.74
N VAL A 135 22.77 20.83 55.95
CA VAL A 135 23.08 20.14 57.23
C VAL A 135 24.38 20.70 57.82
N HIS A 136 24.88 21.83 57.29
CA HIS A 136 26.16 22.42 57.73
C HIS A 136 26.04 23.83 58.31
N ALA A 137 24.85 24.26 58.72
CA ALA A 137 24.65 25.59 59.29
C ALA A 137 23.53 25.62 60.34
N GLU A 138 23.42 24.64 61.24
CA GLU A 138 22.53 24.77 62.41
C GLU A 138 22.88 23.75 63.51
N HIS A 139 24.11 23.82 64.02
CA HIS A 139 24.38 23.48 65.42
C HIS A 139 25.18 24.62 66.03
N GLU A 140 24.43 25.71 66.19
CA GLU A 140 24.35 26.55 67.37
C GLU A 140 25.32 26.19 68.51
N ASN A 141 26.39 26.97 68.52
CA ASN A 141 27.03 27.49 69.71
C ASN A 141 26.02 28.40 70.43
N THR A 142 25.43 27.91 71.52
CA THR A 142 24.84 28.75 72.57
C THR A 142 25.44 28.37 73.93
N ARG A 143 25.90 29.43 74.61
CA ARG A 143 26.49 29.52 75.95
C ARG A 143 25.52 29.04 77.04
N ASP A 144 26.04 28.38 78.06
CA ASP A 144 26.36 28.97 79.38
C ASP A 144 27.34 28.08 80.16
#